data_AF-A0A8I0FUZ8-F1
#
_entry.id   AF-A0A8I0FUZ8-F1
#
_cell.length_a   1.000
_cell.length_b   1.000
_cell.length_c   1.000
_cell.angle_alpha   90.00
_cell.angle_beta   90.00
_cell.angle_gamma   90.00
#
_symmetry.space_group_name_H-M   'P 1'
#
loop_
_entity.id
_entity.type
_entity.pdbx_description
1 polymer ?
#
loop_
_entity_poly.entity_id
_entity_poly.type
_entity_poly.pdbx_seq_one_letter_code
_entity_poly.pdbx_strand_id
1 'polypeptide(L)'
;MSDVEVVASAETPRAVLFDFGGVLTASVFASFERFSREVCAGDPHAVVNALSHDEAAQAALVDHECGRVEDEVFEEALAGALAAQGHTVEAAGLIARMQQDLHPDHAMTALVRRLKEEGVAVALVSNSLGRDCYTGHGLDELFEVQAISGREGVRKPSRRLYEVACERLGVRPAEAIMIDDLAMNIRAAQTLGMGGIVHSDAARTIPALAGLLGLDPEALGAEPATTGT
;
A
#
# COMPACT_ATOMS: atom_id res chain seq x y z
N MET A 1 11.31 -21.41 -4.81
CA MET A 1 10.08 -20.62 -4.59
C MET A 1 10.13 -20.20 -3.14
N SER A 2 10.24 -18.91 -2.86
CA SER A 2 10.25 -18.42 -1.47
C SER A 2 8.85 -18.56 -0.90
N ASP A 3 8.74 -19.10 0.31
CA ASP A 3 7.51 -19.10 1.08
C ASP A 3 7.08 -17.65 1.37
N VAL A 4 5.77 -17.41 1.45
CA VAL A 4 5.22 -16.11 1.89
C VAL A 4 5.63 -15.90 3.35
N GLU A 5 6.13 -14.72 3.68
CA GLU A 5 6.38 -14.36 5.07
C GLU A 5 5.03 -14.09 5.76
N VAL A 6 4.58 -15.08 6.54
CA VAL A 6 3.33 -15.04 7.31
C VAL A 6 3.65 -15.05 8.79
N VAL A 7 3.02 -14.15 9.53
CA VAL A 7 3.13 -14.07 10.98
C VAL A 7 1.75 -14.09 11.61
N ALA A 8 1.56 -14.98 12.58
CA ALA A 8 0.29 -15.13 13.29
C ALA A 8 0.04 -13.93 14.21
N SER A 9 -1.25 -13.56 14.35
CA SER A 9 -1.69 -12.60 15.34
C SER A 9 -1.62 -13.18 16.76
N ALA A 10 -1.52 -12.32 17.76
CA ALA A 10 -1.51 -12.74 19.16
C ALA A 10 -2.86 -13.28 19.64
N GLU A 11 -3.96 -12.90 18.98
CA GLU A 11 -5.32 -13.36 19.26
C GLU A 11 -6.05 -13.79 17.98
N THR A 12 -7.25 -14.37 18.10
CA THR A 12 -8.05 -14.78 16.94
C THR A 12 -8.38 -13.56 16.08
N PRO A 13 -7.90 -13.51 14.82
CA PRO A 13 -8.07 -12.33 13.99
C PRO A 13 -9.52 -12.18 13.53
N ARG A 14 -10.01 -10.95 13.56
CA ARG A 14 -11.36 -10.55 13.14
C ARG A 14 -11.37 -9.34 12.19
N ALA A 15 -10.18 -8.79 11.91
CA ALA A 15 -10.00 -7.66 11.03
C ALA A 15 -8.78 -7.84 10.12
N VAL A 16 -8.84 -7.25 8.92
CA VAL A 16 -7.73 -7.22 7.96
C VAL A 16 -7.48 -5.78 7.51
N LEU A 17 -6.24 -5.33 7.66
CA LEU A 17 -5.75 -4.02 7.24
C LEU A 17 -4.95 -4.20 5.95
N PHE A 18 -5.29 -3.42 4.92
CA PHE A 18 -4.68 -3.51 3.59
C PHE A 18 -3.85 -2.27 3.29
N ASP A 19 -2.65 -2.46 2.75
CA ASP A 19 -2.01 -1.41 1.97
C ASP A 19 -2.73 -1.19 0.62
N PHE A 20 -2.42 -0.07 -0.02
CA PHE A 20 -2.91 0.30 -1.34
C PHE A 20 -1.92 -0.02 -2.45
N GLY A 21 -0.77 0.66 -2.46
CA GLY A 21 0.28 0.49 -3.46
C GLY A 21 0.87 -0.91 -3.39
N GLY A 22 0.93 -1.63 -4.51
CA GLY A 22 1.50 -2.99 -4.53
C GLY A 22 0.67 -4.09 -3.87
N VAL A 23 -0.46 -3.77 -3.21
CA VAL A 23 -1.40 -4.75 -2.63
C VAL A 23 -2.75 -4.70 -3.32
N LEU A 24 -3.40 -3.54 -3.37
CA LEU A 24 -4.67 -3.34 -4.09
C LEU A 24 -4.45 -2.86 -5.53
N THR A 25 -3.18 -2.63 -5.88
CA THR A 25 -2.73 -2.14 -7.17
C THR A 25 -1.46 -2.89 -7.58
N ALA A 26 -1.02 -2.69 -8.82
CA ALA A 26 0.30 -3.13 -9.26
C ALA A 26 1.42 -2.58 -8.36
N SER A 27 2.59 -3.24 -8.40
CA SER A 27 3.75 -2.82 -7.63
C SER A 27 4.17 -1.38 -7.94
N VAL A 28 4.29 -0.58 -6.88
CA VAL A 28 4.78 0.81 -6.96
C VAL A 28 6.21 0.85 -7.51
N PHE A 29 7.08 -0.04 -7.03
CA PHE A 29 8.45 -0.15 -7.52
C PHE A 29 8.50 -0.49 -8.99
N ALA A 30 7.66 -1.41 -9.48
CA ALA A 30 7.61 -1.73 -10.91
C ALA A 30 7.17 -0.53 -11.76
N SER A 31 6.23 0.29 -11.26
CA SER A 31 5.82 1.53 -11.91
C SER A 31 6.97 2.55 -11.95
N PHE A 32 7.67 2.73 -10.83
CA PHE A 32 8.86 3.60 -10.77
C PHE A 32 9.98 3.13 -11.69
N GLU A 33 10.23 1.82 -11.76
CA GLU A 33 11.24 1.25 -12.65
C GLU A 33 10.90 1.50 -14.12
N ARG A 34 9.64 1.31 -14.51
CA ARG A 34 9.21 1.56 -15.89
C ARG A 34 9.36 3.03 -16.24
N PHE A 35 8.82 3.91 -15.40
CA PHE A 35 8.97 5.35 -15.58
C PHE A 35 10.44 5.76 -15.66
N SER A 36 11.29 5.26 -14.75
CA SER A 36 12.72 5.58 -14.74
C SER A 36 13.40 5.15 -16.04
N ARG A 37 13.14 3.94 -16.55
CA ARG A 37 13.69 3.49 -17.85
C ARG A 37 13.31 4.43 -18.99
N GLU A 38 12.07 4.89 -19.00
CA GLU A 38 11.52 5.73 -20.07
C GLU A 38 12.11 7.15 -20.06
N VAL A 39 12.25 7.75 -18.88
CA VAL A 39 12.61 9.18 -18.77
C VAL A 39 14.05 9.44 -18.30
N CYS A 40 14.75 8.44 -17.75
CA CYS A 40 16.10 8.56 -17.20
C CYS A 40 17.15 7.83 -18.05
N ALA A 41 17.13 8.03 -19.37
CA ALA A 41 18.12 7.46 -20.31
C ALA A 41 18.32 5.93 -20.20
N GLY A 42 17.26 5.20 -19.85
CA GLY A 42 17.29 3.75 -19.69
C GLY A 42 17.70 3.26 -18.30
N ASP A 43 18.01 4.13 -17.33
CA ASP A 43 18.28 3.73 -15.94
C ASP A 43 16.97 3.36 -15.23
N PRO A 44 16.76 2.08 -14.87
CA PRO A 44 15.55 1.67 -14.16
C PRO A 44 15.51 2.03 -12.68
N HIS A 45 16.63 2.42 -12.09
CA HIS A 45 16.72 2.63 -10.65
C HIS A 45 16.79 4.12 -10.26
N ALA A 46 16.79 5.04 -11.22
CA ALA A 46 16.97 6.47 -10.99
C ALA A 46 16.01 7.06 -9.93
N VAL A 47 14.70 6.80 -10.02
CA VAL A 47 13.72 7.29 -9.02
C VAL A 47 13.95 6.66 -7.65
N VAL A 48 14.14 5.34 -7.60
CA VAL A 48 14.38 4.64 -6.32
C VAL A 48 15.67 5.14 -5.68
N ASN A 49 16.73 5.35 -6.47
CA ASN A 49 17.99 5.88 -5.99
C ASN A 49 17.84 7.31 -5.50
N ALA A 50 17.06 8.16 -6.18
CA ALA A 50 16.76 9.52 -5.73
C ALA A 50 16.09 9.48 -4.36
N LEU A 51 15.01 8.71 -4.22
CA LEU A 51 14.27 8.58 -2.96
C LEU A 51 15.06 7.85 -1.85
N SER A 52 16.12 7.11 -2.19
CA SER A 52 16.92 6.35 -1.22
C SER A 52 18.21 7.02 -0.79
N HIS A 53 18.74 7.96 -1.57
CA HIS A 53 20.07 8.52 -1.34
C HIS A 53 20.15 10.05 -1.41
N ASP A 54 19.10 10.74 -1.87
CA ASP A 54 19.03 12.20 -1.83
C ASP A 54 18.24 12.68 -0.61
N GLU A 55 18.89 13.44 0.27
CA GLU A 55 18.31 13.90 1.53
C GLU A 55 17.10 14.82 1.32
N ALA A 56 17.12 15.67 0.27
CA ALA A 56 16.04 16.62 0.00
C ALA A 56 14.81 15.88 -0.53
N ALA A 57 14.98 14.95 -1.47
CA ALA A 57 13.89 14.12 -1.97
C ALA A 57 13.29 13.23 -0.86
N GLN A 58 14.12 12.70 0.04
CA GLN A 58 13.66 11.93 1.20
C GLN A 58 12.81 12.76 2.16
N ALA A 59 13.32 13.93 2.55
CA ALA A 59 12.59 14.82 3.44
C ALA A 59 11.26 15.26 2.82
N ALA A 60 11.28 15.64 1.54
CA ALA A 60 10.09 16.04 0.82
C ALA A 60 9.07 14.90 0.69
N LEU A 61 9.50 13.66 0.41
CA LEU A 61 8.61 12.49 0.40
C LEU A 61 7.95 12.28 1.76
N VAL A 62 8.73 12.34 2.85
CA VAL A 62 8.21 12.13 4.21
C VAL A 62 7.20 13.21 4.59
N ASP A 63 7.48 14.48 4.25
CA ASP A 63 6.58 15.59 4.50
C ASP A 63 5.32 15.51 3.64
N HIS A 64 5.45 15.13 2.37
CA HIS A 64 4.35 14.99 1.44
C HIS A 64 3.40 13.86 1.84
N GLU A 65 3.94 12.67 2.13
CA GLU A 65 3.14 11.54 2.61
C GLU A 65 2.43 11.86 3.93
N CYS A 66 2.93 12.79 4.74
CA CYS A 66 2.29 13.23 5.96
C CYS A 66 1.41 14.49 5.79
N GLY A 67 1.15 14.94 4.55
CA GLY A 67 0.31 16.10 4.27
C GLY A 67 0.88 17.43 4.76
N ARG A 68 2.20 17.53 4.95
CA ARG A 68 2.89 18.75 5.40
C ARG A 68 3.31 19.66 4.26
N VAL A 69 3.45 19.11 3.05
CA VAL A 69 3.77 19.86 1.83
C VAL A 69 2.87 19.40 0.69
N GLU A 70 2.64 20.30 -0.27
CA GLU A 70 1.87 20.04 -1.48
C GLU A 70 2.65 19.19 -2.50
N ASP A 71 1.94 18.60 -3.47
CA ASP A 71 2.51 17.78 -4.55
C ASP A 71 3.70 18.47 -5.23
N GLU A 72 3.56 19.75 -5.54
CA GLU A 72 4.55 20.54 -6.30
C GLU A 72 5.90 20.60 -5.58
N VAL A 73 5.90 20.65 -4.24
CA VAL A 73 7.14 20.71 -3.44
C VAL A 73 7.90 19.39 -3.53
N PHE A 74 7.18 18.26 -3.48
CA PHE A 74 7.79 16.95 -3.63
C PHE A 74 8.25 16.70 -5.07
N GLU A 75 7.45 17.11 -6.05
CA GLU A 75 7.80 17.01 -7.48
C GLU A 75 9.08 17.76 -7.82
N GLU A 76 9.25 18.99 -7.32
CA GLU A 76 10.46 19.78 -7.48
C GLU A 76 11.68 19.12 -6.82
N ALA A 77 11.53 18.61 -5.61
CA ALA A 77 12.62 17.92 -4.90
C ALA A 77 13.07 16.65 -5.63
N LEU A 78 12.12 15.83 -6.09
CA LEU A 78 12.42 14.61 -6.84
C LEU A 78 13.07 14.92 -8.19
N ALA A 79 12.57 15.92 -8.92
CA ALA A 79 13.18 16.35 -10.18
C ALA A 79 14.61 16.88 -9.96
N GLY A 80 14.85 17.62 -8.88
CA GLY A 80 16.19 18.07 -8.48
C GLY A 80 17.14 16.91 -8.18
N ALA A 81 16.69 15.90 -7.45
CA ALA A 81 17.48 14.71 -7.13
C ALA A 81 17.80 13.87 -8.38
N LEU A 82 16.87 13.77 -9.33
CA LEU A 82 17.10 13.13 -10.63
C LEU A 82 18.11 13.94 -11.47
N ALA A 83 18.02 15.28 -11.46
CA ALA A 83 18.97 16.15 -12.14
C ALA A 83 20.39 16.01 -11.57
N ALA A 84 20.53 15.85 -10.24
CA ALA A 84 21.81 15.56 -9.60
C ALA A 84 22.42 14.22 -10.03
N GLN A 85 21.60 13.26 -10.47
CA GLN A 85 22.03 12.00 -11.08
C GLN A 85 22.32 12.12 -12.59
N GLY A 86 22.12 13.29 -13.19
CA GLY A 86 22.30 13.52 -14.63
C GLY A 86 21.04 13.31 -15.47
N HIS A 87 19.87 13.18 -14.84
CA HIS A 87 18.59 13.00 -15.52
C HIS A 87 17.72 14.26 -15.40
N THR A 88 17.58 15.01 -16.49
CA THR A 88 16.67 16.17 -16.51
C THR A 88 15.25 15.70 -16.79
N VAL A 89 14.35 15.90 -15.82
CA VAL A 89 12.92 15.58 -15.95
C VAL A 89 12.08 16.81 -15.63
N GLU A 90 10.93 16.94 -16.28
CA GLU A 90 9.91 17.93 -15.92
C GLU A 90 9.42 17.65 -14.49
N ALA A 91 9.32 18.67 -13.62
CA ALA A 91 8.77 18.50 -12.28
C ALA A 91 7.24 18.39 -12.29
N ALA A 92 6.57 19.25 -13.05
CA ALA A 92 5.11 19.31 -13.07
C ALA A 92 4.47 17.95 -13.41
N GLY A 93 3.57 17.48 -12.54
CA GLY A 93 2.83 16.23 -12.72
C GLY A 93 3.74 14.99 -12.69
N LEU A 94 4.91 15.09 -12.08
CA LEU A 94 5.85 13.97 -11.95
C LEU A 94 5.25 12.83 -11.12
N ILE A 95 4.45 13.14 -10.08
CA ILE A 95 3.78 12.10 -9.27
C ILE A 95 2.82 11.27 -10.13
N ALA A 96 1.94 11.93 -10.87
CA ALA A 96 0.98 11.27 -11.74
C ALA A 96 1.67 10.41 -12.81
N ARG A 97 2.76 10.92 -13.40
CA ARG A 97 3.53 10.18 -14.41
C ARG A 97 4.26 8.98 -13.82
N MET A 98 4.83 9.04 -12.62
CA MET A 98 5.47 7.87 -12.03
C MET A 98 4.48 6.79 -11.56
N GLN A 99 3.20 7.14 -11.40
CA GLN A 99 2.12 6.24 -10.98
C GLN A 99 1.17 5.81 -12.10
N GLN A 100 1.43 6.19 -13.35
CA GLN A 100 0.52 5.96 -14.48
C GLN A 100 0.16 4.48 -14.74
N ASP A 101 0.96 3.54 -14.23
CA ASP A 101 0.72 2.10 -14.37
C ASP A 101 0.28 1.41 -13.07
N LEU A 102 -0.14 2.16 -12.04
CA LEU A 102 -0.81 1.61 -10.86
C LEU A 102 -2.25 1.17 -11.20
N HIS A 103 -2.38 0.10 -11.97
CA HIS A 103 -3.69 -0.49 -12.23
C HIS A 103 -4.18 -1.27 -10.99
N PRO A 104 -5.50 -1.36 -10.74
CA PRO A 104 -6.05 -2.21 -9.68
C PRO A 104 -5.60 -3.67 -9.80
N ASP A 105 -5.43 -4.32 -8.65
CA ASP A 105 -5.38 -5.79 -8.55
C ASP A 105 -6.81 -6.31 -8.31
N HIS A 106 -7.39 -6.93 -9.34
CA HIS A 106 -8.77 -7.40 -9.29
C HIS A 106 -8.97 -8.54 -8.28
N ALA A 107 -7.98 -9.40 -8.07
CA ALA A 107 -8.08 -10.50 -7.12
C ALA A 107 -8.04 -9.97 -5.68
N MET A 108 -7.16 -9.00 -5.39
CA MET A 108 -7.08 -8.40 -4.05
C MET A 108 -8.27 -7.49 -3.74
N THR A 109 -8.81 -6.77 -4.72
CA THR A 109 -10.07 -6.00 -4.53
C THR A 109 -11.29 -6.91 -4.36
N ALA A 110 -11.36 -8.05 -5.06
CA ALA A 110 -12.39 -9.06 -4.83
C ALA A 110 -12.29 -9.66 -3.42
N LEU A 111 -11.07 -9.96 -2.95
CA LEU A 111 -10.81 -10.46 -1.60
C LEU A 111 -11.40 -9.53 -0.53
N VAL A 112 -11.22 -8.21 -0.65
CA VAL A 112 -11.81 -7.24 0.29
C VAL A 112 -13.32 -7.39 0.37
N ARG A 113 -14.00 -7.57 -0.78
CA ARG A 113 -15.46 -7.75 -0.83
C ARG A 113 -15.88 -9.07 -0.16
N ARG A 114 -15.15 -10.16 -0.41
CA ARG A 114 -15.41 -11.47 0.22
C ARG A 114 -15.23 -11.45 1.72
N LEU A 115 -14.19 -10.80 2.23
CA LEU A 115 -13.99 -10.64 3.67
C LEU A 115 -15.18 -9.95 4.35
N LYS A 116 -15.76 -8.94 3.70
CA LYS A 116 -16.98 -8.27 4.20
C LYS A 116 -18.19 -9.22 4.22
N GLU A 117 -18.35 -10.06 3.20
CA GLU A 117 -19.41 -11.09 3.14
C GLU A 117 -19.27 -12.13 4.27
N GLU A 118 -18.04 -12.49 4.62
CA GLU A 118 -17.70 -13.37 5.75
C GLU A 118 -17.76 -12.66 7.12
N GLY A 119 -18.16 -11.39 7.17
CA GLY A 119 -18.27 -10.61 8.40
C GLY A 119 -16.93 -10.20 9.02
N VAL A 120 -15.83 -10.27 8.25
CA VAL A 120 -14.50 -9.82 8.65
C VAL A 120 -14.40 -8.31 8.40
N ALA A 121 -13.99 -7.57 9.42
CA ALA A 121 -13.82 -6.13 9.32
C ALA A 121 -12.59 -5.78 8.46
N VAL A 122 -12.71 -4.77 7.59
CA VAL A 122 -11.62 -4.38 6.68
C VAL A 122 -11.31 -2.89 6.78
N ALA A 123 -10.03 -2.54 6.74
CA ALA A 123 -9.57 -1.15 6.68
C ALA A 123 -8.43 -0.96 5.69
N LEU A 124 -8.35 0.24 5.13
CA LEU A 124 -7.20 0.70 4.36
C LEU A 124 -6.18 1.37 5.27
N VAL A 125 -4.89 1.04 5.12
CA VAL A 125 -3.77 1.68 5.82
C VAL A 125 -2.68 2.00 4.80
N SER A 126 -2.65 3.24 4.32
CA SER A 126 -1.85 3.62 3.15
C SER A 126 -1.01 4.87 3.40
N ASN A 127 0.24 4.83 2.93
CA ASN A 127 1.03 6.05 2.74
C ASN A 127 0.59 6.71 1.43
N SER A 128 0.00 7.90 1.48
CA SER A 128 -0.51 8.60 0.30
C SER A 128 0.61 9.25 -0.49
N LEU A 129 0.64 9.02 -1.79
CA LEU A 129 1.59 9.64 -2.71
C LEU A 129 0.81 10.35 -3.82
N GLY A 130 0.39 11.59 -3.53
CA GLY A 130 -0.31 12.49 -4.46
C GLY A 130 -1.77 12.70 -4.07
N ARG A 131 -2.32 13.88 -4.37
CA ARG A 131 -3.73 14.22 -4.04
C ARG A 131 -4.74 13.27 -4.69
N ASP A 132 -4.45 12.80 -5.90
CA ASP A 132 -5.37 11.99 -6.72
C ASP A 132 -5.03 10.49 -6.77
N CYS A 133 -4.08 10.01 -5.97
CA CYS A 133 -3.59 8.62 -6.05
C CYS A 133 -4.65 7.53 -5.80
N TYR A 134 -5.82 7.91 -5.27
CA TYR A 134 -6.94 7.01 -5.00
C TYR A 134 -8.12 7.20 -5.96
N THR A 135 -8.07 8.21 -6.82
CA THR A 135 -9.17 8.56 -7.73
C THR A 135 -9.42 7.41 -8.71
N GLY A 136 -10.69 6.99 -8.83
CA GLY A 136 -11.07 5.91 -9.73
C GLY A 136 -10.91 4.49 -9.17
N HIS A 137 -10.40 4.31 -7.95
CA HIS A 137 -10.22 3.00 -7.32
C HIS A 137 -11.41 2.52 -6.46
N GLY A 138 -12.46 3.33 -6.31
CA GLY A 138 -13.68 2.96 -5.58
C GLY A 138 -13.43 2.66 -4.09
N LEU A 139 -12.44 3.32 -3.47
CA LEU A 139 -12.03 3.01 -2.10
C LEU A 139 -13.15 3.14 -1.07
N ASP A 140 -14.04 4.12 -1.24
CA ASP A 140 -15.17 4.33 -0.33
C ASP A 140 -16.18 3.17 -0.37
N GLU A 141 -16.26 2.42 -1.48
CA GLU A 141 -17.09 1.21 -1.57
C GLU A 141 -16.41 0.01 -0.91
N LEU A 142 -15.09 -0.06 -1.03
CA LEU A 142 -14.27 -1.14 -0.50
C LEU A 142 -14.13 -1.03 1.02
N PHE A 143 -13.81 0.16 1.52
CA PHE A 143 -13.41 0.40 2.91
C PHE A 143 -14.25 1.48 3.59
N GLU A 144 -15.00 1.06 4.61
CA GLU A 144 -15.67 1.99 5.54
C GLU A 144 -14.67 2.71 6.45
N VAL A 145 -13.51 2.09 6.72
CA VAL A 145 -12.43 2.67 7.51
C VAL A 145 -11.17 2.83 6.67
N GLN A 146 -10.66 4.05 6.62
CA GLN A 146 -9.43 4.41 5.92
C GLN A 146 -8.51 5.17 6.89
N ALA A 147 -7.26 4.75 7.02
CA ALA A 147 -6.18 5.45 7.71
C ALA A 147 -5.13 5.83 6.66
N ILE A 148 -5.22 7.08 6.19
CA ILE A 148 -4.40 7.61 5.09
C ILE A 148 -3.40 8.59 5.67
N SER A 149 -2.11 8.37 5.43
CA SER A 149 -1.03 9.11 6.10
C SER A 149 -1.13 10.62 5.95
N GLY A 150 -1.50 11.13 4.77
CA GLY A 150 -1.65 12.57 4.53
C GLY A 150 -2.79 13.20 5.32
N ARG A 151 -3.84 12.42 5.64
CA ARG A 151 -4.97 12.87 6.46
C ARG A 151 -4.67 12.78 7.95
N GLU A 152 -3.90 11.78 8.37
CA GLU A 152 -3.57 11.53 9.78
C GLU A 152 -2.30 12.25 10.24
N GLY A 153 -1.52 12.82 9.32
CA GLY A 153 -0.24 13.48 9.60
C GLY A 153 0.90 12.53 9.99
N VAL A 154 0.68 11.22 9.83
CA VAL A 154 1.61 10.16 10.24
C VAL A 154 1.60 9.01 9.24
N ARG A 155 2.78 8.47 8.92
CA ARG A 155 2.94 7.41 7.90
C ARG A 155 3.40 6.09 8.50
N LYS A 156 3.16 4.98 7.80
CA LYS A 156 3.87 3.72 8.04
C LYS A 156 5.38 3.96 7.88
N PRO A 157 6.23 3.34 8.73
CA PRO A 157 5.94 2.27 9.70
C PRO A 157 5.57 2.77 11.12
N SER A 158 5.11 4.03 11.30
CA SER A 158 4.71 4.51 12.62
C SER A 158 3.52 3.71 13.17
N ARG A 159 3.64 3.26 14.43
CA ARG A 159 2.60 2.52 15.16
C ARG A 159 1.24 3.21 15.12
N ARG A 160 1.23 4.55 15.15
CA ARG A 160 0.01 5.34 15.26
C ARG A 160 -0.95 5.12 14.10
N LEU A 161 -0.48 4.93 12.87
CA LEU A 161 -1.38 4.80 11.72
C LEU A 161 -2.18 3.49 11.78
N TYR A 162 -1.55 2.41 12.23
CA TYR A 162 -2.22 1.12 12.48
C TYR A 162 -3.23 1.23 13.63
N GLU A 163 -2.86 1.90 14.71
CA GLU A 163 -3.74 2.14 15.86
C GLU A 163 -5.00 2.92 15.45
N VAL A 164 -4.87 3.96 14.61
CA VAL A 164 -6.01 4.71 14.08
C VAL A 164 -6.99 3.80 13.33
N ALA A 165 -6.49 2.90 12.49
CA ALA A 165 -7.34 1.95 11.76
C ALA A 165 -8.08 1.01 12.73
N CYS A 166 -7.38 0.44 13.72
CA CYS A 166 -7.96 -0.43 14.73
C CYS A 166 -8.99 0.29 15.61
N GLU A 167 -8.70 1.52 16.05
CA GLU A 167 -9.60 2.38 16.83
C GLU A 167 -10.93 2.61 16.08
N ARG A 168 -10.84 2.93 14.78
CA ARG A 168 -12.02 3.16 13.93
C ARG A 168 -12.80 1.88 13.62
N LEU A 169 -12.12 0.75 13.52
CA LEU A 169 -12.74 -0.57 13.37
C LEU A 169 -13.34 -1.11 14.68
N GLY A 170 -12.98 -0.55 15.83
CA GLY A 170 -13.39 -1.07 17.14
C GLY A 170 -12.75 -2.42 17.51
N VAL A 171 -11.53 -2.68 17.03
CA VAL A 171 -10.76 -3.90 17.32
C VAL A 171 -9.44 -3.58 18.00
N ARG A 172 -8.86 -4.54 18.73
CA ARG A 172 -7.48 -4.41 19.22
C ARG A 172 -6.50 -4.75 18.09
N PRO A 173 -5.30 -4.16 18.08
CA PRO A 173 -4.26 -4.57 17.13
C PRO A 173 -3.97 -6.07 17.12
N ALA A 174 -4.01 -6.72 18.28
CA ALA A 174 -3.82 -8.18 18.40
C ALA A 174 -4.89 -9.04 17.69
N GLU A 175 -6.03 -8.45 17.30
CA GLU A 175 -7.14 -9.08 16.59
C GLU A 175 -7.13 -8.75 15.09
N ALA A 176 -6.06 -8.13 14.59
CA ALA A 176 -5.94 -7.68 13.21
C ALA A 176 -4.75 -8.33 12.48
N ILE A 177 -4.89 -8.48 11.16
CA ILE A 177 -3.83 -8.89 10.24
C ILE A 177 -3.50 -7.72 9.31
N MET A 178 -2.22 -7.36 9.18
CA MET A 178 -1.73 -6.39 8.20
C MET A 178 -1.28 -7.10 6.92
N ILE A 179 -1.69 -6.61 5.76
CA ILE A 179 -1.22 -7.05 4.43
C ILE A 179 -0.54 -5.86 3.76
N ASP A 180 0.75 -6.01 3.49
CA ASP A 180 1.62 -4.94 2.97
C ASP A 180 2.74 -5.57 2.15
N ASP A 181 3.18 -4.95 1.06
CA ASP A 181 4.29 -5.47 0.24
C ASP A 181 5.67 -5.18 0.87
N LEU A 182 5.73 -4.26 1.84
CA LEU A 182 6.96 -3.93 2.56
C LEU A 182 7.07 -4.68 3.90
N ALA A 183 8.06 -5.58 3.98
CA ALA A 183 8.34 -6.33 5.22
C ALA A 183 8.59 -5.44 6.46
N MET A 184 9.11 -4.21 6.28
CA MET A 184 9.28 -3.26 7.38
C MET A 184 7.94 -2.80 7.99
N ASN A 185 6.89 -2.66 7.17
CA ASN A 185 5.56 -2.28 7.64
C ASN A 185 4.92 -3.43 8.40
N ILE A 186 5.12 -4.67 7.93
CA ILE A 186 4.69 -5.87 8.64
C ILE A 186 5.39 -6.03 9.99
N ARG A 187 6.70 -5.81 10.05
CA ARG A 187 7.45 -5.83 11.33
C ARG A 187 6.94 -4.78 12.32
N ALA A 188 6.60 -3.58 11.85
CA ALA A 188 6.03 -2.55 12.70
C ALA A 188 4.66 -2.95 13.25
N ALA A 189 3.78 -3.50 12.41
CA ALA A 189 2.49 -4.05 12.81
C ALA A 189 2.63 -5.15 13.89
N GLN A 190 3.60 -6.04 13.75
CA GLN A 190 3.87 -7.11 14.73
C GLN A 190 4.25 -6.57 16.12
N THR A 191 4.89 -5.41 16.21
CA THR A 191 5.19 -4.80 17.53
C THR A 191 3.93 -4.43 18.32
N LEU A 192 2.76 -4.38 17.64
CA LEU A 192 1.44 -4.18 18.23
C LEU A 192 0.68 -5.49 18.50
N GLY A 193 1.26 -6.65 18.17
CA GLY A 193 0.63 -7.96 18.28
C GLY A 193 -0.22 -8.37 17.06
N MET A 194 -0.21 -7.58 15.99
CA MET A 194 -0.91 -7.90 14.74
C MET A 194 -0.31 -9.13 14.07
N GLY A 195 -1.16 -9.89 13.39
CA GLY A 195 -0.71 -10.81 12.35
C GLY A 195 -0.21 -10.03 11.14
N GLY A 196 0.53 -10.68 10.25
CA GLY A 196 1.14 -10.01 9.12
C GLY A 196 1.36 -10.93 7.93
N ILE A 197 1.15 -10.41 6.73
CA ILE A 197 1.48 -11.08 5.47
C ILE A 197 2.28 -10.09 4.62
N VAL A 198 3.52 -10.46 4.27
CA VAL A 198 4.28 -9.72 3.25
C VAL A 198 3.71 -10.12 1.89
N HIS A 199 2.97 -9.20 1.28
CA HIS A 199 2.29 -9.43 0.02
C HIS A 199 3.29 -9.53 -1.13
N SER A 200 3.10 -10.52 -2.01
CA SER A 200 3.80 -10.62 -3.29
C SER A 200 2.86 -10.79 -4.47
N ASP A 201 1.79 -11.54 -4.28
CA ASP A 201 0.73 -11.77 -5.24
C ASP A 201 -0.52 -12.34 -4.53
N ALA A 202 -1.67 -12.23 -5.18
CA ALA A 202 -2.94 -12.71 -4.65
C ALA A 202 -2.98 -14.24 -4.45
N ALA A 203 -2.40 -15.01 -5.39
CA ALA A 203 -2.41 -16.47 -5.38
C ALA A 203 -1.72 -17.06 -4.13
N ARG A 204 -0.79 -16.31 -3.55
CA ARG A 204 -0.10 -16.63 -2.31
C ARG A 204 -0.71 -16.00 -1.08
N THR A 205 -1.18 -14.76 -1.20
CA THR A 205 -1.75 -13.99 -0.09
C THR A 205 -3.09 -14.57 0.38
N ILE A 206 -3.96 -14.95 -0.56
CA ILE A 206 -5.31 -15.42 -0.25
C ILE A 206 -5.28 -16.71 0.58
N PRO A 207 -4.54 -17.77 0.20
CA PRO A 207 -4.48 -18.98 1.03
C PRO A 207 -3.84 -18.75 2.40
N ALA A 208 -2.81 -17.90 2.47
CA ALA A 208 -2.17 -17.54 3.74
C ALA A 208 -3.15 -16.82 4.68
N LEU A 209 -3.90 -15.85 4.15
CA LEU A 209 -4.91 -15.12 4.91
C LEU A 209 -6.04 -16.04 5.38
N ALA A 210 -6.53 -16.91 4.49
CA ALA A 210 -7.57 -17.89 4.83
C ALA A 210 -7.14 -18.77 6.01
N GLY A 211 -5.89 -19.25 5.99
CA GLY A 211 -5.33 -20.04 7.09
C GLY A 211 -5.26 -19.29 8.42
N LEU A 212 -4.94 -17.99 8.42
CA LEU A 212 -4.93 -17.17 9.63
C LEU A 212 -6.34 -16.89 10.17
N LEU A 213 -7.33 -16.74 9.29
CA LEU A 213 -8.72 -16.49 9.66
C LEU A 213 -9.53 -17.76 9.97
N GLY A 214 -8.99 -18.94 9.62
CA GLY A 214 -9.72 -20.20 9.71
C GLY A 214 -10.86 -20.31 8.68
N LEU A 215 -10.69 -19.68 7.51
CA LEU A 215 -11.66 -19.67 6.41
C LEU A 215 -11.22 -20.60 5.27
N ASP A 216 -12.14 -20.88 4.34
CA ASP A 216 -11.84 -21.66 3.14
C ASP A 216 -11.11 -20.77 2.09
N PRO A 217 -9.88 -21.14 1.67
CA PRO A 217 -9.14 -20.38 0.67
C PRO A 217 -9.81 -20.37 -0.71
N GLU A 218 -10.56 -21.41 -1.08
CA GLU A 218 -11.26 -21.45 -2.37
C GLU A 218 -12.43 -20.46 -2.37
N ALA A 219 -13.16 -20.37 -1.26
CA ALA A 219 -14.24 -19.39 -1.10
C ALA A 219 -13.72 -17.94 -1.13
N LEU A 220 -12.61 -17.65 -0.44
CA LEU A 220 -11.99 -16.32 -0.43
C LEU A 220 -11.36 -15.93 -1.79
N GLY A 221 -10.86 -16.91 -2.55
CA GLY A 221 -10.20 -16.70 -3.84
C GLY A 221 -11.12 -16.76 -5.05
N ALA A 222 -12.39 -17.08 -4.87
CA ALA A 222 -13.34 -17.19 -5.97
C ALA A 222 -13.64 -15.81 -6.58
N GLU A 223 -13.49 -15.71 -7.91
CA GLU A 223 -13.96 -14.59 -8.70
C GLU A 223 -15.43 -14.26 -8.34
N PRO A 224 -15.81 -12.98 -8.24
CA PRO A 224 -17.20 -12.62 -8.05
C PRO A 224 -18.04 -13.24 -9.17
N ALA A 225 -19.17 -13.86 -8.81
CA ALA A 225 -20.12 -14.33 -9.81
C ALA A 225 -20.47 -13.12 -10.67
N THR A 226 -20.24 -13.20 -11.98
CA THR A 226 -20.65 -12.17 -12.93
C THR A 226 -22.16 -12.04 -12.83
N THR A 227 -22.64 -11.05 -12.08
CA THR A 227 -24.02 -10.60 -12.20
C THR A 227 -24.16 -10.02 -13.59
N GLY A 228 -24.64 -10.86 -14.50
CA GLY A 228 -25.03 -10.47 -15.84
C GLY A 228 -26.03 -9.31 -15.77
N THR A 229 -25.79 -8.36 -16.67
CA THR A 229 -26.59 -7.17 -16.95
C THR A 229 -28.08 -7.45 -17.08
#